data_AF-A0A7V9M4E6-F1
#
_entry.id   AF-A0A7V9M4E6-F1
#
_cell.length_a   1.000
_cell.length_b   1.000
_cell.length_c   1.000
_cell.angle_alpha   90.00
_cell.angle_beta   90.00
_cell.angle_gamma   90.00
#
_symmetry.space_group_name_H-M   'P 1'
#
loop_
_entity.id
_entity.type
_entity.pdbx_description
1 polymer ?
#
loop_
_entity_poly.entity_id
_entity_poly.type
_entity_poly.pdbx_seq_one_letter_code
_entity_poly.pdbx_strand_id
1 'polypeptide(L)' 'PAAVQLKDAAKIQSGSKEPNREKVGKVSWAQVEDIAKDKMADLNAFNLESAMTMIAGTARSMGLTVDGKAPWEK' A
#
# COMPACT_ATOMS: atom_id res chain seq x y z
N PRO A 1 -5.68 -10.55 -2.90
CA PRO A 1 -6.23 -9.17 -2.93
C PRO A 1 -5.28 -8.19 -2.22
N ALA A 2 -5.08 -6.97 -2.75
CA ALA A 2 -4.06 -6.04 -2.23
C ALA A 2 -4.33 -5.62 -0.78
N ALA A 3 -5.62 -5.51 -0.42
CA ALA A 3 -6.07 -5.16 0.91
C ALA A 3 -5.66 -6.17 2.00
N VAL A 4 -5.55 -7.47 1.69
CA VAL A 4 -5.15 -8.48 2.68
C VAL A 4 -3.66 -8.37 2.96
N GLN A 5 -2.83 -8.32 1.92
CA GLN A 5 -1.39 -8.15 2.06
C GLN A 5 -1.02 -6.85 2.77
N LEU A 6 -1.75 -5.76 2.49
CA LEU A 6 -1.56 -4.49 3.20
C LEU A 6 -1.93 -4.57 4.68
N LYS A 7 -2.97 -5.33 5.05
CA LYS A 7 -3.33 -5.57 6.46
C LYS A 7 -2.25 -6.36 7.17
N ASP A 8 -1.73 -7.39 6.53
CA ASP A 8 -0.67 -8.24 7.09
C ASP A 8 0.63 -7.43 7.27
N ALA A 9 1.00 -6.63 6.27
CA ALA A 9 2.19 -5.76 6.32
C ALA A 9 2.07 -4.65 7.38
N ALA A 10 0.87 -4.08 7.55
CA ALA A 10 0.58 -3.08 8.59
C ALA A 10 0.27 -3.70 9.97
N LYS A 11 0.16 -5.04 10.06
CA LYS A 11 -0.24 -5.78 11.27
C LYS A 11 -1.58 -5.31 11.86
N ILE A 12 -2.55 -5.04 11.00
CA ILE A 12 -3.91 -4.60 11.39
C ILE A 12 -4.96 -5.66 11.04
N GLN A 13 -6.02 -5.76 11.84
CA GLN A 13 -7.12 -6.70 11.58
C GLN A 13 -8.21 -6.08 10.69
N SER A 14 -8.44 -4.77 10.82
CA SER A 14 -9.49 -4.03 10.10
C SER A 14 -8.97 -2.72 9.52
N GLY A 15 -9.50 -2.32 8.36
CA GLY A 15 -9.27 -0.98 7.81
C GLY A 15 -10.03 0.10 8.59
N SER A 16 -9.70 1.36 8.31
CA SER A 16 -10.35 2.51 8.94
C SER A 16 -11.81 2.64 8.51
N LYS A 17 -12.68 2.99 9.47
CA LYS A 17 -14.07 3.39 9.20
C LYS A 17 -14.13 4.80 8.59
N GLU A 18 -13.14 5.64 8.88
CA GLU A 18 -13.00 6.99 8.33
C GLU A 18 -11.57 7.21 7.78
N PRO A 19 -11.22 6.64 6.61
CA PRO A 19 -9.84 6.62 6.08
C PRO A 19 -9.17 7.99 5.94
N ASN A 20 -9.97 9.05 5.79
CA ASN A 20 -9.50 10.43 5.68
C ASN A 20 -9.24 11.11 7.03
N ARG A 21 -9.82 10.62 8.13
CA ARG A 21 -9.73 11.20 9.48
C ARG A 21 -8.90 10.33 10.41
N GLU A 22 -9.20 9.03 10.44
CA GLU A 22 -8.55 8.06 11.32
C GLU A 22 -7.62 7.18 10.52
N LYS A 23 -6.31 7.33 10.74
CA LYS A 23 -5.30 6.42 10.21
C LYS A 23 -5.13 5.26 11.19
N VAL A 24 -5.37 4.04 10.70
CA VAL A 24 -5.37 2.81 11.52
C VAL A 24 -4.04 2.07 11.50
N GLY A 25 -3.09 2.52 10.68
CA GLY A 25 -1.78 1.90 10.60
C GLY A 25 -0.87 2.59 9.60
N LYS A 26 0.33 2.04 9.45
CA LYS A 26 1.34 2.51 8.51
C LYS A 26 2.05 1.36 7.83
N VAL A 27 2.48 1.58 6.60
CA VAL A 27 3.30 0.65 5.80
C VAL A 27 4.48 1.40 5.22
N SER A 28 5.63 0.75 5.06
CA SER A 28 6.78 1.38 4.42
C SER A 28 6.74 1.22 2.90
N TRP A 29 7.46 2.08 2.18
CA TRP A 29 7.64 1.92 0.72
C TRP A 29 8.27 0.59 0.34
N ALA A 30 9.17 0.05 1.15
CA ALA A 30 9.75 -1.28 0.92
C ALA A 30 8.68 -2.38 0.97
N GLN A 31 7.77 -2.33 1.95
CA GLN A 31 6.65 -3.26 2.02
C GLN A 31 5.69 -3.10 0.84
N VAL A 32 5.42 -1.86 0.43
CA VAL A 32 4.59 -1.56 -0.75
C VAL A 32 5.23 -2.11 -2.02
N GLU A 33 6.55 -2.01 -2.15
CA GLU A 33 7.31 -2.55 -3.28
C GLU A 33 7.24 -4.07 -3.35
N ASP A 34 7.46 -4.76 -2.23
CA ASP A 34 7.36 -6.22 -2.16
C ASP A 34 5.94 -6.70 -2.52
N ILE A 35 4.91 -6.06 -1.96
CA ILE A 35 3.51 -6.37 -2.30
C ILE A 35 3.22 -6.08 -3.79
N ALA A 36 3.77 -4.99 -4.33
CA ALA A 36 3.59 -4.63 -5.73
C ALA A 36 4.27 -5.64 -6.66
N LYS A 37 5.45 -6.16 -6.31
CA LYS A 37 6.15 -7.23 -7.05
C LYS A 37 5.35 -8.53 -7.02
N ASP A 38 4.94 -8.96 -5.84
CA ASP A 38 4.16 -10.19 -5.66
C ASP A 38 2.85 -10.14 -6.44
N LYS A 39 2.22 -8.96 -6.47
CA LYS A 39 0.92 -8.75 -7.12
C LYS A 39 1.01 -8.24 -8.55
N MET A 40 2.22 -8.12 -9.09
CA MET A 40 2.45 -7.52 -10.40
C MET A 40 1.71 -8.26 -11.52
N ALA A 41 1.61 -9.59 -11.40
CA ALA A 41 0.87 -10.43 -12.36
C ALA A 41 -0.65 -10.18 -12.34
N ASP A 42 -1.20 -9.68 -11.23
CA ASP A 42 -2.62 -9.38 -11.05
C ASP A 42 -2.97 -7.91 -11.31
N LEU A 43 -1.96 -7.06 -11.53
CA LEU A 43 -2.12 -5.62 -11.71
C LEU A 43 -1.98 -5.26 -13.19
N ASN A 44 -2.80 -4.32 -13.67
CA ASN A 44 -2.65 -3.73 -15.00
C ASN A 44 -1.53 -2.68 -15.07
N ALA A 45 -0.50 -2.81 -14.24
CA ALA A 45 0.62 -1.88 -14.19
C ALA A 45 1.66 -2.27 -15.24
N PHE A 46 2.25 -1.30 -15.92
CA PHE A 46 3.30 -1.54 -16.92
C PHE A 46 4.71 -1.49 -16.32
N ASN A 47 4.85 -0.85 -15.16
CA ASN A 47 6.10 -0.71 -14.44
C ASN A 47 5.85 -0.84 -12.92
N LEU A 48 6.93 -1.12 -12.19
CA LEU A 48 6.87 -1.31 -10.75
C LEU A 48 6.39 -0.04 -10.01
N GLU A 49 6.76 1.15 -10.49
CA GLU A 49 6.35 2.43 -9.91
C GLU A 49 4.82 2.63 -9.97
N SER A 50 4.20 2.29 -11.10
CA SER A 50 2.75 2.33 -11.26
C SER A 50 2.09 1.32 -10.34
N ALA A 51 2.64 0.11 -10.23
CA ALA A 51 2.13 -0.90 -9.32
C ALA A 51 2.21 -0.43 -7.86
N MET A 52 3.34 0.14 -7.43
CA MET A 52 3.52 0.73 -6.10
C MET A 52 2.52 1.86 -5.85
N THR A 53 2.27 2.72 -6.83
CA THR A 53 1.29 3.81 -6.72
C THR A 53 -0.14 3.27 -6.56
N MET A 54 -0.50 2.19 -7.27
CA MET A 54 -1.80 1.52 -7.12
C MET A 54 -1.97 0.90 -5.73
N ILE A 55 -0.93 0.23 -5.22
CA ILE A 55 -0.92 -0.34 -3.87
C ILE A 55 -0.98 0.77 -2.81
N ALA A 56 -0.23 1.86 -2.97
CA ALA A 56 -0.27 3.03 -2.08
C ALA A 56 -1.67 3.69 -2.07
N GLY A 57 -2.34 3.78 -3.22
CA GLY A 57 -3.72 4.25 -3.32
C GLY A 57 -4.70 3.37 -2.54
N THR A 58 -4.50 2.05 -2.59
CA THR A 58 -5.27 1.08 -1.80
C THR A 58 -5.00 1.23 -0.31
N ALA A 59 -3.72 1.40 0.08
CA ALA A 59 -3.36 1.66 1.47
C ALA A 59 -4.05 2.93 2.00
N ARG A 60 -4.04 4.02 1.21
CA ARG A 60 -4.68 5.29 1.57
C ARG A 60 -6.19 5.14 1.78
N SER A 61 -6.90 4.42 0.89
CA SER A 61 -8.35 4.21 1.01
C SER A 61 -8.73 3.30 2.17
N MET A 62 -7.79 2.50 2.68
CA MET A 62 -7.95 1.70 3.89
C MET A 62 -7.61 2.45 5.18
N GLY A 63 -7.14 3.70 5.07
CA GLY A 63 -6.68 4.48 6.22
C GLY A 63 -5.28 4.08 6.70
N LEU A 64 -4.45 3.54 5.82
CA LEU A 64 -3.03 3.32 6.07
C LEU A 64 -2.21 4.52 5.56
N THR A 65 -1.18 4.88 6.31
CA THR A 65 -0.19 5.88 5.89
C THR A 65 1.02 5.16 5.30
N VAL A 66 1.45 5.57 4.10
CA VAL A 66 2.70 5.07 3.52
C VAL A 66 3.83 5.96 4.02
N ASP A 67 4.79 5.37 4.74
CA ASP A 67 5.89 6.06 5.42
C ASP A 67 7.22 5.81 4.70
N GLY A 68 8.07 6.84 4.65
CA GLY A 68 9.41 6.81 4.05
C GLY A 68 9.53 7.55 2.71
N LYS A 69 10.72 7.46 2.09
CA LYS A 69 10.98 8.06 0.79
C LYS A 69 10.32 7.25 -0.32
N ALA A 70 9.56 7.94 -1.17
CA ALA A 70 9.05 7.31 -2.36
C ALA A 70 10.21 6.99 -3.33
N PRO A 71 10.18 5.85 -4.03
CA PRO A 71 11.29 5.42 -4.88
C PRO A 71 11.56 6.35 -6.08
N TRP A 72 10.63 7.25 -6.40
CA TRP A 72 10.77 8.28 -7.44
C TRP A 72 11.23 9.65 -6.91
N GLU A 73 11.23 9.86 -5.59
CA GLU A 73 11.87 11.03 -4.99
C GLU A 73 13.37 10.76 -4.83
N LYS A 74 14.12 11.02 -5.91
CA LYS A 74 15.58 11.08 -5.87
C LYS A 74 16.07 12.25 -5.01
#